data_AF-X1BAF0-F1
#
_entry.id   AF-X1BAF0-F1
#
_cell.length_a   1.000
_cell.length_b   1.000
_cell.length_c   1.000
_cell.angle_alpha   90.00
_cell.angle_beta   90.00
_cell.angle_gamma   90.00
#
_symmetry.space_group_name_H-M   'P 1'
#
loop_
_entity.id
_entity.type
_entity.pdbx_description
1 polymer ?
#
loop_
_entity_poly.entity_id
_entity_poly.type
_entity_poly.pdbx_seq_one_letter_code
_entity_poly.pdbx_strand_id
1 'polypeptide(L)'
;TSLTGVFAEGIPCDFCHKIWDVKLNPQTGLTYQNMPGVLSFEFRRPEEGHQFFAGPLDDVAPGEDTYSPLQTQSQICAPCHFGIFWDVVVYDSYGEWLLSPYSDHSSTGRVNARSVFAAL
;
A
#
# COMPACT_ATOMS: atom_id res chain seq x y z
N THR A 1 -14.10 26.06 -12.57
CA THR A 1 -13.77 24.87 -13.38
C THR A 1 -14.56 23.69 -12.87
N SER A 2 -15.32 22.98 -13.72
CA SER A 2 -16.08 21.78 -13.33
C SER A 2 -15.26 20.52 -13.61
N LEU A 3 -15.17 19.61 -12.64
CA LEU A 3 -14.58 18.28 -12.82
C LEU A 3 -15.62 17.31 -13.41
N THR A 4 -15.19 16.37 -14.25
CA THR A 4 -16.06 15.38 -14.90
C THR A 4 -15.36 14.04 -15.02
N GLY A 5 -16.12 12.94 -15.04
CA GLY A 5 -15.59 11.58 -15.19
C GLY A 5 -14.64 11.20 -14.03
N VAL A 6 -13.56 10.47 -14.34
CA VAL A 6 -12.58 9.99 -13.34
C VAL A 6 -11.92 11.11 -12.54
N PHE A 7 -11.87 12.33 -13.08
CA PHE A 7 -11.34 13.49 -12.38
C PHE A 7 -12.23 13.99 -11.24
N ALA A 8 -13.50 13.56 -11.18
CA ALA A 8 -14.45 13.91 -10.11
C ALA A 8 -14.41 12.92 -8.93
N GLU A 9 -13.65 11.82 -9.02
CA GLU A 9 -13.66 10.73 -8.05
C GLU A 9 -12.74 10.99 -6.84
N GLY A 10 -11.80 11.94 -6.96
CA GLY A 10 -10.78 12.22 -5.94
C GLY A 10 -9.68 11.16 -5.90
N ILE A 11 -10.04 9.91 -5.61
CA ILE A 11 -9.15 8.73 -5.68
C ILE A 11 -9.82 7.67 -6.58
N PRO A 12 -9.29 7.44 -7.79
CA PRO A 12 -9.87 6.47 -8.71
C PRO A 12 -9.56 5.03 -8.28
N CYS A 13 -10.37 4.06 -8.73
CA CYS A 13 -10.16 2.64 -8.46
C CYS A 13 -8.74 2.18 -8.85
N ASP A 14 -8.25 2.69 -9.98
CA ASP A 14 -6.90 2.43 -10.49
C ASP A 14 -5.80 2.76 -9.48
N PHE A 15 -6.01 3.75 -8.62
CA PHE A 15 -5.00 4.11 -7.64
C PHE A 15 -4.74 2.96 -6.68
N CYS A 16 -5.77 2.42 -6.04
CA CYS A 16 -5.59 1.31 -5.09
C CYS A 16 -5.30 -0.02 -5.80
N HIS A 17 -6.00 -0.30 -6.90
CA HIS A 17 -5.95 -1.61 -7.55
C HIS A 17 -4.76 -1.80 -8.50
N LYS A 18 -4.04 -0.74 -8.87
CA LYS A 18 -2.81 -0.87 -9.67
C LYS A 18 -1.52 -0.75 -8.86
N ILE A 19 -1.62 -0.50 -7.54
CA ILE A 19 -0.47 -0.58 -6.63
C ILE A 19 -0.08 -2.05 -6.46
N TRP A 20 1.15 -2.37 -6.83
CA TRP A 20 1.73 -3.69 -6.69
C TRP A 20 2.65 -3.80 -5.48
N ASP A 21 3.44 -2.77 -5.23
CA ASP A 21 4.40 -2.74 -4.14
C ASP A 21 4.61 -1.33 -3.56
N VAL A 22 5.23 -1.25 -2.39
CA VAL A 22 5.68 -0.01 -1.74
C VAL A 22 7.17 -0.07 -1.40
N LYS A 23 7.89 1.01 -1.69
CA LYS A 23 9.33 1.14 -1.45
C LYS A 23 9.58 1.70 -0.06
N LEU A 24 9.83 0.81 0.89
CA LEU A 24 10.12 1.17 2.28
C LEU A 24 11.59 0.90 2.63
N ASN A 25 12.11 1.68 3.56
CA ASN A 25 13.36 1.42 4.24
C ASN A 25 13.15 0.18 5.14
N PRO A 26 13.89 -0.93 4.92
CA PRO A 26 13.65 -2.18 5.66
C PRO A 26 14.05 -2.11 7.13
N GLN A 27 14.89 -1.15 7.53
CA GLN A 27 15.29 -0.94 8.92
C GLN A 27 14.21 -0.21 9.73
N THR A 28 13.47 0.70 9.10
CA THR A 28 12.49 1.55 9.80
C THR A 28 11.04 1.20 9.50
N GLY A 29 10.77 0.55 8.37
CA GLY A 29 9.41 0.36 7.86
C GLY A 29 8.76 1.64 7.31
N LEU A 30 9.50 2.73 7.19
CA LEU A 30 9.05 4.03 6.68
C LEU A 30 9.52 4.25 5.23
N THR A 31 9.01 5.26 4.54
CA THR A 31 9.52 5.61 3.20
C THR A 31 10.94 6.17 3.25
N TYR A 32 11.65 6.10 2.12
CA TYR A 32 12.96 6.73 2.00
C TYR A 32 12.84 8.27 2.02
N GLN A 33 13.95 8.93 2.35
CA GLN A 33 14.02 10.38 2.32
C GLN A 33 13.73 10.95 0.93
N ASN A 34 12.97 12.03 0.88
CA ASN A 34 12.50 12.67 -0.36
C ASN A 34 11.69 11.73 -1.28
N MET A 35 11.11 10.65 -0.75
CA MET A 35 10.30 9.69 -1.52
C MET A 35 8.84 9.58 -1.01
N PRO A 36 8.08 10.68 -0.88
CA PRO A 36 6.66 10.60 -0.53
C PRO A 36 5.80 10.07 -1.69
N GLY A 37 4.63 9.55 -1.33
CA GLY A 37 3.51 9.24 -2.24
C GLY A 37 3.92 8.40 -3.43
N VAL A 38 3.61 8.89 -4.64
CA VAL A 38 3.83 8.19 -5.92
C VAL A 38 5.28 7.78 -6.16
N LEU A 39 6.26 8.41 -5.51
CA LEU A 39 7.67 8.03 -5.64
C LEU A 39 7.98 6.70 -4.94
N SER A 40 7.21 6.37 -3.90
CA SER A 40 7.34 5.12 -3.14
C SER A 40 6.32 4.05 -3.53
N PHE A 41 5.43 4.31 -4.48
CA PHE A 41 4.53 3.28 -5.02
C PHE A 41 5.13 2.62 -6.27
N GLU A 42 4.91 1.32 -6.42
CA GLU A 42 5.04 0.63 -7.69
C GLU A 42 3.65 0.44 -8.31
N PHE A 43 3.44 1.02 -9.50
CA PHE A 43 2.20 0.87 -10.26
C PHE A 43 2.39 -0.10 -11.43
N ARG A 44 1.46 -1.04 -11.59
CA ARG A 44 1.37 -1.90 -12.77
C ARG A 44 0.46 -1.25 -13.80
N ARG A 45 0.94 -1.13 -15.03
CA ARG A 45 0.16 -0.65 -16.17
C ARG A 45 0.14 -1.75 -17.22
N PRO A 46 -1.02 -2.38 -17.46
CA PRO A 46 -1.13 -3.40 -18.49
C PRO A 46 -1.04 -2.78 -19.90
N GLU A 47 -0.91 -3.64 -20.91
CA GLU A 47 -0.99 -3.24 -22.31
C GLU A 47 -2.37 -2.68 -22.66
N GLU A 48 -2.47 -1.99 -23.79
CA GLU A 48 -3.74 -1.42 -24.25
C GLU A 48 -4.79 -2.53 -24.47
N GLY A 49 -6.02 -2.28 -24.05
CA GLY A 49 -7.13 -3.24 -24.12
C GLY A 49 -7.21 -4.22 -22.94
N HIS A 50 -6.22 -4.20 -22.04
CA HIS A 50 -6.19 -5.02 -20.83
C HIS A 50 -6.38 -4.18 -19.56
N GLN A 51 -6.89 -4.80 -18.49
CA GLN A 51 -6.86 -4.24 -17.14
C GLN A 51 -5.96 -5.05 -16.21
N PHE A 52 -5.72 -4.48 -15.03
CA PHE A 52 -5.01 -5.11 -13.93
C PHE A 52 -5.69 -4.64 -12.65
N PHE A 53 -6.14 -5.59 -11.83
CA PHE A 53 -6.73 -5.31 -10.53
C PHE A 53 -6.12 -6.20 -9.45
N ALA A 54 -5.30 -5.61 -8.59
CA ALA A 54 -4.80 -6.25 -7.38
C ALA A 54 -5.86 -6.18 -6.27
N GLY A 55 -6.10 -7.30 -5.58
CA GLY A 55 -7.05 -7.41 -4.48
C GLY A 55 -6.53 -8.21 -3.28
N PRO A 56 -7.20 -8.12 -2.12
CA PRO A 56 -6.80 -8.80 -0.89
C PRO A 56 -7.29 -10.26 -0.79
N LEU A 57 -8.16 -10.70 -1.69
CA LEU A 57 -8.73 -12.05 -1.67
C LEU A 57 -7.91 -12.97 -2.58
N ASP A 58 -7.69 -14.21 -2.16
CA ASP A 58 -6.90 -15.22 -2.87
C ASP A 58 -7.75 -16.20 -3.70
N ASP A 59 -9.08 -16.06 -3.67
CA ASP A 59 -10.06 -16.86 -4.41
C ASP A 59 -10.40 -16.29 -5.79
N VAL A 60 -9.50 -15.49 -6.36
CA VAL A 60 -9.69 -14.80 -7.64
C VAL A 60 -9.74 -15.80 -8.80
N ALA A 61 -10.77 -15.69 -9.64
CA ALA A 61 -10.89 -16.49 -10.84
C ALA A 61 -9.77 -16.16 -11.86
N PRO A 62 -9.32 -17.10 -12.71
CA PRO A 62 -8.32 -16.82 -13.73
C PRO A 62 -8.75 -15.65 -14.63
N GLY A 63 -7.88 -14.65 -14.81
CA GLY A 63 -8.20 -13.44 -15.56
C GLY A 63 -7.20 -12.31 -15.30
N GLU A 64 -7.69 -11.08 -15.39
CA GLU A 64 -6.91 -9.84 -15.21
C GLU A 64 -6.80 -9.38 -13.75
N ASP A 65 -7.57 -10.01 -12.87
CA ASP A 65 -7.56 -9.77 -11.43
C ASP A 65 -6.48 -10.66 -10.78
N THR A 66 -5.83 -10.16 -9.73
CA THR A 66 -4.79 -10.91 -9.03
C THR A 66 -4.78 -10.64 -7.53
N TYR A 67 -4.41 -11.65 -6.76
CA TYR A 67 -4.16 -11.49 -5.34
C TYR A 67 -2.86 -10.72 -5.09
N SER A 68 -2.91 -9.73 -4.20
CA SER A 68 -1.73 -9.05 -3.67
C SER A 68 -1.75 -9.04 -2.14
N PRO A 69 -0.75 -9.67 -1.47
CA PRO A 69 -0.62 -9.61 -0.02
C PRO A 69 -0.51 -8.18 0.50
N LEU A 70 0.00 -7.23 -0.29
CA LEU A 70 0.11 -5.82 0.11
C LEU A 70 -1.27 -5.22 0.43
N GLN A 71 -2.32 -5.65 -0.27
CA GLN A 71 -3.69 -5.17 -0.04
C GLN A 71 -4.28 -5.61 1.31
N THR A 72 -3.59 -6.50 2.03
CA THR A 72 -3.93 -6.91 3.41
C THR A 72 -3.04 -6.25 4.47
N GLN A 73 -2.12 -5.38 4.05
CA GLN A 73 -1.09 -4.79 4.92
C GLN A 73 -1.23 -3.27 4.95
N SER A 74 -1.16 -2.68 6.14
CA SER A 74 -1.16 -1.23 6.33
C SER A 74 0.05 -0.52 5.71
N GLN A 75 1.05 -1.26 5.22
CA GLN A 75 2.22 -0.70 4.51
C GLN A 75 1.83 0.17 3.30
N ILE A 76 0.67 -0.08 2.69
CA ILE A 76 0.14 0.75 1.60
C ILE A 76 -0.10 2.21 2.01
N CYS A 77 -0.29 2.47 3.31
CA CYS A 77 -0.50 3.81 3.85
C CYS A 77 0.80 4.63 3.96
N ALA A 78 1.94 3.96 4.08
CA ALA A 78 3.23 4.58 4.40
C ALA A 78 3.63 5.70 3.43
N PRO A 79 3.51 5.54 2.09
CA PRO A 79 3.90 6.58 1.15
C PRO A 79 3.15 7.90 1.34
N CYS A 80 1.87 7.85 1.73
CA CYS A 80 1.08 9.06 1.93
C CYS A 80 1.19 9.62 3.35
N HIS A 81 1.39 8.77 4.36
CA HIS A 81 1.32 9.14 5.78
C HIS A 81 2.66 9.27 6.48
N PHE A 82 3.79 9.16 5.76
CA PHE A 82 5.11 9.56 6.24
C PHE A 82 5.87 10.36 5.18
N GLY A 83 6.50 11.46 5.60
CA GLY A 83 7.24 12.34 4.73
C GLY A 83 8.40 13.02 5.45
N ILE A 84 9.60 12.78 4.94
CA ILE A 84 10.84 13.42 5.40
C ILE A 84 11.58 14.03 4.21
N PHE A 85 11.99 15.28 4.38
CA PHE A 85 12.74 16.04 3.37
C PHE A 85 13.91 16.74 4.01
N TRP A 86 15.10 16.61 3.42
CA TRP A 86 16.34 17.21 3.96
C TRP A 86 16.52 16.98 5.48
N ASP A 87 16.31 15.74 5.92
CA ASP A 87 16.40 15.29 7.32
C ASP A 87 15.39 15.94 8.28
N VAL A 88 14.37 16.63 7.75
CA VAL A 88 13.27 17.20 8.51
C VAL A 88 12.00 16.38 8.27
N VAL A 89 11.47 15.81 9.34
CA VAL A 89 10.15 15.15 9.32
C VAL A 89 9.07 16.21 9.16
N VAL A 90 8.27 16.08 8.10
CA VAL A 90 7.16 17.01 7.80
C VAL A 90 5.83 16.47 8.33
N TYR A 91 5.62 15.15 8.23
CA TYR A 91 4.46 14.44 8.78
C TYR A 91 4.82 12.96 9.02
N ASP A 92 4.27 12.36 10.08
CA ASP A 92 4.60 10.99 10.50
C ASP A 92 3.41 10.25 11.15
N SER A 93 2.21 10.40 10.58
CA SER A 93 1.05 9.66 11.09
C SER A 93 1.20 8.15 10.93
N TYR A 94 1.97 7.69 9.95
CA TYR A 94 2.25 6.25 9.78
C TYR A 94 3.23 5.72 10.81
N GLY A 95 4.30 6.44 11.16
CA GLY A 95 5.22 6.05 12.23
C GLY A 95 4.54 6.09 13.60
N GLU A 96 3.71 7.09 13.86
CA GLU A 96 2.84 7.13 15.05
C GLU A 96 1.94 5.89 15.13
N TRP A 97 1.32 5.49 14.02
CA TRP A 97 0.52 4.26 13.94
C TRP A 97 1.37 3.01 14.17
N LEU A 98 2.55 2.91 13.56
CA LEU A 98 3.49 1.80 13.74
C LEU A 98 3.91 1.62 15.19
N LEU A 99 4.10 2.70 15.93
CA LEU A 99 4.44 2.68 17.37
C LEU A 99 3.23 2.42 18.28
N SER A 100 2.01 2.50 17.75
CA SER A 100 0.79 2.27 18.51
C SER A 100 0.52 0.77 18.72
N PRO A 101 -0.26 0.39 19.76
CA PRO A 101 -0.69 -1.00 19.92
C PRO A 101 -1.52 -1.56 18.75
N TYR A 102 -2.12 -0.69 17.92
CA TYR A 102 -2.96 -1.11 16.80
C TYR A 102 -2.18 -1.65 15.60
N SER A 103 -0.87 -1.38 15.52
CA SER A 103 0.00 -1.99 14.52
C SER A 103 0.37 -3.43 14.84
N ASP A 104 0.21 -3.85 16.10
CA ASP A 104 0.49 -5.20 16.53
C ASP A 104 -0.70 -6.13 16.29
N HIS A 105 -0.63 -6.90 15.20
CA HIS A 105 -1.62 -7.91 14.84
C HIS A 105 -1.74 -9.03 15.88
N SER A 106 -0.68 -9.29 16.67
CA SER A 106 -0.73 -10.31 17.73
C SER A 106 -1.59 -9.88 18.91
N SER A 107 -1.63 -8.58 19.23
CA SER A 107 -2.42 -8.01 20.32
C SER A 107 -3.93 -7.95 20.04
N THR A 108 -4.33 -8.00 18.77
CA THR A 108 -5.74 -7.86 18.33
C THR A 108 -6.44 -9.20 18.10
N GLY A 109 -5.76 -10.33 18.34
CA GLY A 109 -6.32 -11.67 18.10
C GLY A 109 -6.51 -12.02 16.62
N ARG A 110 -5.96 -11.22 15.69
CA ARG A 110 -5.98 -11.48 14.24
C ARG A 110 -4.64 -12.08 13.81
N VAL A 111 -4.61 -13.40 13.63
CA VAL A 111 -3.44 -14.13 13.13
C VAL A 111 -3.07 -13.66 11.70
N ASN A 112 -1.77 -13.42 11.50
CA ASN A 112 -1.15 -13.06 10.23
C ASN A 112 -0.96 -14.31 9.35
N ALA A 113 -1.30 -14.28 8.06
CA ALA A 113 -1.00 -15.36 7.11
C ALA A 113 0.51 -15.69 6.99
N ARG A 114 1.42 -14.81 7.42
CA ARG A 114 2.87 -15.08 7.53
C ARG A 114 3.25 -16.06 8.65
N SER A 115 2.39 -16.38 9.60
CA SER A 115 2.68 -17.41 10.60
C SER A 115 2.46 -18.84 10.09
N VAL A 116 1.95 -19.03 8.87
CA VAL A 116 1.77 -20.36 8.26
C VAL A 116 3.04 -20.84 7.53
N PHE A 117 3.92 -19.94 7.09
CA PHE A 117 5.13 -20.31 6.32
C PHE A 117 6.44 -20.33 7.12
N ALA A 118 6.42 -19.99 8.41
CA ALA A 118 7.60 -20.10 9.29
C ALA A 118 7.64 -21.41 10.10
N ALA A 119 6.75 -22.37 9.80
CA ALA A 119 6.63 -23.65 10.50
C ALA A 119 6.80 -24.88 9.59
N LEU A 120 7.49 -24.72 8.45
CA LEU A 120 7.98 -25.78 7.57
C LEU A 120 9.42 -25.47 7.16
#